data_AF-A0A539DYB9-F1
#
_entry.id   AF-A0A539DYB9-F1
#
_cell.length_a   1.000
_cell.length_b   1.000
_cell.length_c   1.000
_cell.angle_alpha   90.00
_cell.angle_beta   90.00
_cell.angle_gamma   90.00
#
_symmetry.space_group_name_H-M   'P 1'
#
loop_
_entity.id
_entity.type
_entity.pdbx_description
1 polymer ?
#
loop_
_entity_poly.entity_id
_entity_poly.type
_entity_poly.pdbx_seq_one_letter_code
_entity_poly.pdbx_strand_id
1 'polypeptide(L)'
;MLLTGGVVVVVLSALAGSASVVLLLARRDSQARLAATAAVLAVLIGWGFAQYPWVLVDELQLEDAAGARPTLIGLVVVGGLATVMVVPSLVWLFRLVHQDSWSEPPPDARRAGGW
;
A
#
# COMPACT_ATOMS: atom_id res chain seq x y z
N MET A 1 -7.18 -29.32 15.77
CA MET A 1 -5.90 -28.59 15.80
C MET A 1 -5.74 -27.54 14.70
N LEU A 2 -6.50 -27.58 13.58
CA LEU A 2 -6.47 -26.55 12.52
C LEU A 2 -7.29 -25.28 12.81
N LEU A 3 -8.19 -25.32 13.82
CA LEU A 3 -9.05 -24.18 14.19
C LEU A 3 -8.33 -23.10 15.01
N THR A 4 -7.22 -23.42 15.68
CA THR A 4 -6.54 -22.50 16.60
C THR A 4 -5.66 -21.48 15.87
N GLY A 5 -5.13 -21.83 14.69
CA GLY A 5 -4.23 -20.94 13.92
C GLY A 5 -4.95 -19.79 13.22
N GLY A 6 -6.16 -20.03 12.69
CA GLY A 6 -6.95 -19.01 11.99
C GLY A 6 -7.37 -17.85 12.90
N VAL A 7 -7.74 -18.15 14.15
CA VAL A 7 -8.14 -17.13 15.13
C VAL A 7 -6.96 -16.23 15.50
N VAL A 8 -5.73 -16.74 15.56
CA VAL A 8 -4.53 -15.94 15.86
C VAL A 8 -4.24 -14.94 14.74
N VAL A 9 -4.40 -15.33 13.47
CA VAL A 9 -4.20 -14.44 12.32
C VAL A 9 -5.27 -13.35 12.28
N VAL A 10 -6.53 -13.71 12.58
CA VAL A 10 -7.64 -12.75 12.67
C VAL A 10 -7.43 -11.76 13.83
N VAL A 11 -6.99 -12.25 14.99
CA VAL A 11 -6.69 -11.40 16.16
C VAL A 11 -5.50 -10.49 15.90
N LEU A 12 -4.43 -10.97 15.24
CA LEU A 12 -3.29 -10.14 14.86
C LEU A 12 -3.67 -9.08 13.80
N SER A 13 -4.53 -9.42 12.83
CA SER A 13 -5.04 -8.46 11.85
C SER A 13 -5.96 -7.42 12.50
N ALA A 14 -6.82 -7.83 13.44
CA ALA A 14 -7.66 -6.92 14.22
C ALA A 14 -6.84 -6.00 15.14
N LEU A 15 -5.76 -6.50 15.74
CA LEU A 15 -4.82 -5.70 16.54
C LEU A 15 -4.02 -4.72 15.67
N ALA A 16 -3.59 -5.14 14.48
CA ALA A 16 -2.93 -4.26 13.52
C ALA A 16 -3.87 -3.16 12.98
N GLY A 17 -5.12 -3.53 12.65
CA GLY A 17 -6.15 -2.60 12.19
C GLY A 17 -6.54 -1.57 13.26
N SER A 18 -6.69 -2.01 14.52
CA SER A 18 -7.00 -1.12 15.64
C SER A 18 -5.84 -0.19 16.01
N ALA A 19 -4.59 -0.65 15.94
CA ALA A 19 -3.41 0.20 16.11
C ALA A 19 -3.35 1.34 15.08
N SER A 20 -3.77 1.09 13.83
CA SER A 20 -3.83 2.12 12.78
C SER A 20 -4.89 3.19 13.05
N VAL A 21 -6.05 2.81 13.61
CA VAL A 21 -7.12 3.75 13.99
C VAL A 21 -6.71 4.60 15.20
N VAL A 22 -6.03 4.01 16.17
CA VAL A 22 -5.51 4.72 17.37
C VAL A 22 -4.46 5.75 16.98
N LEU A 23 -3.59 5.46 16.00
CA LEU A 23 -2.61 6.44 15.48
C LEU A 23 -3.27 7.59 14.70
N LEU A 24 -4.37 7.33 13.98
CA LEU A 24 -5.14 8.34 13.26
C LEU A 24 -5.81 9.36 14.20
N LEU A 25 -6.23 8.92 15.39
CA LEU A 25 -6.87 9.78 16.38
C LEU A 25 -5.90 10.77 17.07
N ALA A 26 -4.58 10.62 16.89
CA ALA A 26 -3.55 11.42 17.57
C ALA A 26 -3.23 12.80 16.94
N ARG A 27 -3.96 13.24 15.91
CA ARG A 27 -3.94 14.62 15.34
C ARG A 27 -2.55 15.24 15.05
N ARG A 28 -1.65 14.47 14.45
CA ARG A 28 -0.40 14.98 13.82
C ARG A 28 -0.46 14.71 12.32
N ASP A 29 -0.74 15.72 11.49
CA ASP A 29 -1.10 15.56 10.07
C ASP A 29 -0.09 14.76 9.22
N SER A 30 1.21 14.94 9.47
CA SER A 30 2.27 14.15 8.83
C SER A 30 2.28 12.68 9.28
N GLN A 31 2.07 12.43 10.58
CA GLN A 31 2.03 11.08 11.15
C GLN A 31 0.71 10.37 10.82
N ALA A 32 -0.39 11.12 10.68
CA ALA A 32 -1.70 10.63 10.29
C ALA A 32 -1.70 10.10 8.84
N ARG A 33 -1.02 10.77 7.90
CA ARG A 33 -0.84 10.25 6.53
C ARG A 33 -0.09 8.93 6.50
N LEU A 34 0.99 8.80 7.28
CA LEU A 34 1.76 7.57 7.34
C LEU A 34 0.95 6.41 7.95
N ALA A 35 0.17 6.69 8.99
CA ALA A 35 -0.73 5.73 9.62
C ALA A 35 -1.87 5.27 8.69
N ALA A 36 -2.44 6.19 7.90
CA ALA A 36 -3.45 5.86 6.90
C ALA A 36 -2.88 4.97 5.78
N THR A 37 -1.70 5.29 5.24
CA THR A 37 -1.02 4.45 4.24
C THR A 37 -0.72 3.06 4.81
N ALA A 38 -0.23 2.97 6.04
CA ALA A 38 0.03 1.70 6.71
C ALA A 38 -1.26 0.88 6.91
N ALA A 39 -2.37 1.53 7.27
CA ALA A 39 -3.68 0.89 7.41
C ALA A 39 -4.12 0.24 6.08
N VAL A 40 -4.05 1.01 4.98
CA VAL A 40 -4.44 0.52 3.65
C VAL A 40 -3.55 -0.64 3.22
N LEU A 41 -2.22 -0.54 3.42
CA LEU A 41 -1.30 -1.64 3.13
C LEU A 41 -1.63 -2.89 3.95
N ALA A 42 -1.92 -2.75 5.24
CA ALA A 42 -2.29 -3.86 6.11
C ALA A 42 -3.60 -4.53 5.65
N VAL A 43 -4.60 -3.76 5.23
CA VAL A 43 -5.86 -4.29 4.67
C VAL A 43 -5.62 -5.05 3.37
N LEU A 44 -4.83 -4.50 2.45
CA LEU A 44 -4.52 -5.14 1.16
C LEU A 44 -3.73 -6.45 1.36
N ILE A 45 -2.74 -6.45 2.26
CA ILE A 45 -1.96 -7.64 2.60
C ILE A 45 -2.86 -8.68 3.29
N GLY A 46 -3.67 -8.25 4.26
CA GLY A 46 -4.62 -9.12 4.97
C GLY A 46 -5.62 -9.77 4.03
N TRP A 47 -6.12 -9.01 3.05
CA TRP A 47 -6.99 -9.54 1.99
C TRP A 47 -6.28 -10.61 1.15
N GLY A 48 -5.06 -10.34 0.68
CA GLY A 48 -4.28 -11.32 -0.08
C GLY A 48 -4.00 -12.62 0.70
N PHE A 49 -3.71 -12.52 2.00
CA PHE A 49 -3.54 -13.68 2.88
C PHE A 49 -4.85 -14.44 3.11
N ALA A 50 -5.98 -13.74 3.24
CA ALA A 50 -7.28 -14.37 3.46
C ALA A 50 -7.76 -15.16 2.23
N GLN A 51 -7.32 -14.78 1.03
CA GLN A 51 -7.68 -15.49 -0.19
C GLN A 51 -6.87 -16.79 -0.38
N TYR A 52 -5.66 -16.88 0.17
CA TYR A 52 -4.83 -18.08 0.07
C TYR A 52 -5.50 -19.30 0.74
N PRO A 53 -5.52 -20.50 0.11
CA PRO A 53 -4.82 -20.90 -1.12
C PRO A 53 -5.62 -20.72 -2.43
N TRP A 54 -6.76 -20.04 -2.39
CA TRP A 54 -7.70 -19.94 -3.51
C TRP A 54 -7.39 -18.75 -4.42
N VAL A 55 -7.51 -18.96 -5.73
CA VAL A 55 -7.55 -17.87 -6.73
C VAL A 55 -9.00 -17.50 -6.99
N LEU A 56 -9.86 -18.51 -7.13
CA LEU A 56 -11.31 -18.37 -7.19
C LEU A 56 -11.90 -19.29 -6.11
N VAL A 57 -12.61 -18.70 -5.14
CA VAL A 57 -13.14 -19.43 -3.97
C VAL A 57 -14.03 -20.58 -4.45
N ASP A 58 -13.79 -21.77 -3.89
CA ASP A 58 -14.49 -23.03 -4.17
C ASP A 58 -14.38 -23.57 -5.61
N GLU A 59 -13.60 -22.90 -6.48
CA GLU A 59 -13.50 -23.25 -7.91
C GLU A 59 -12.06 -23.52 -8.37
N LEU A 60 -11.07 -22.74 -7.89
CA LEU A 60 -9.69 -22.84 -8.38
C LEU A 60 -8.65 -22.49 -7.30
N GLN A 61 -7.75 -23.44 -7.05
CA GLN A 61 -6.60 -23.25 -6.14
C GLN A 61 -5.38 -22.67 -6.87
N LEU A 62 -4.50 -22.01 -6.11
CA LEU A 62 -3.29 -21.36 -6.62
C LEU A 62 -2.31 -22.35 -7.26
N GLU A 63 -2.22 -23.56 -6.72
CA GLU A 63 -1.37 -24.64 -7.23
C GLU A 63 -1.87 -25.17 -8.58
N ASP A 64 -3.19 -25.33 -8.72
CA ASP A 64 -3.83 -25.76 -9.96
C ASP A 64 -3.85 -24.66 -11.03
N ALA A 65 -3.93 -23.39 -10.60
CA ALA A 65 -3.86 -22.22 -11.46
C ALA A 65 -2.44 -21.90 -11.95
N ALA A 66 -1.40 -22.53 -11.36
CA ALA A 66 -0.02 -22.20 -11.65
C ALA A 66 0.36 -22.60 -13.09
N GLY A 67 0.77 -21.61 -13.90
CA GLY A 67 1.32 -21.85 -15.22
C GLY A 67 2.72 -22.50 -15.19
N ALA A 68 3.35 -22.62 -16.36
CA ALA A 68 4.70 -23.15 -16.47
C ALA A 68 5.70 -22.41 -15.56
N ARG A 69 6.48 -23.15 -14.76
CA ARG A 69 7.44 -22.61 -13.79
C ARG A 69 8.38 -21.53 -14.37
N PRO A 70 8.94 -21.66 -15.59
CA PRO A 70 9.79 -20.62 -16.17
C PRO A 70 9.07 -19.28 -16.36
N THR A 71 7.80 -19.30 -16.77
CA THR A 71 6.99 -18.10 -16.98
C THR A 71 6.68 -17.41 -15.65
N LEU A 72 6.36 -18.18 -14.61
CA LEU A 72 6.14 -17.63 -13.26
C LEU A 72 7.40 -16.95 -12.70
N ILE A 73 8.57 -17.58 -12.87
CA ILE A 73 9.85 -16.97 -12.48
C ILE A 73 10.06 -15.66 -13.25
N GLY A 74 9.81 -15.65 -14.56
CA GLY A 74 9.89 -14.45 -15.39
C GLY A 74 8.98 -13.32 -14.87
N LEU A 75 7.73 -13.63 -14.56
CA LEU A 75 6.77 -12.66 -14.01
C LEU A 75 7.23 -12.08 -12.67
N VAL A 76 7.75 -12.92 -11.76
CA VAL A 76 8.28 -12.47 -10.46
C VAL A 76 9.48 -11.54 -10.65
N VAL A 77 10.41 -11.90 -11.55
CA VAL A 77 11.59 -11.08 -11.86
C VAL A 77 11.16 -9.74 -12.45
N VAL A 78 10.30 -9.73 -13.47
CA VAL A 78 9.82 -8.50 -14.12
C VAL A 78 9.03 -7.63 -13.14
N GLY A 79 8.15 -8.22 -12.33
CA GLY A 79 7.41 -7.49 -11.29
C GLY A 79 8.34 -6.89 -10.23
N GLY A 80 9.38 -7.60 -9.83
CA GLY A 80 10.43 -7.10 -8.94
C GLY A 80 11.19 -5.92 -9.56
N LEU A 81 11.64 -6.05 -10.81
CA LEU A 81 12.30 -4.95 -11.54
C LEU A 81 11.38 -3.73 -11.68
N ALA A 82 10.11 -3.94 -12.07
CA ALA A 82 9.13 -2.87 -12.18
C ALA A 82 8.96 -2.14 -10.84
N THR A 83 8.89 -2.87 -9.73
CA THR A 83 8.81 -2.27 -8.38
C THR A 83 10.05 -1.42 -8.07
N VAL A 84 11.24 -1.95 -8.35
CA VAL A 84 12.52 -1.24 -8.12
C VAL A 84 12.65 0.01 -9.00
N MET A 85 12.05 0.04 -10.19
CA MET A 85 12.07 1.23 -11.06
C MET A 85 10.99 2.26 -10.68
N VAL A 86 9.75 1.79 -10.47
CA VAL A 86 8.58 2.67 -10.26
C VAL A 86 8.58 3.30 -8.88
N VAL A 87 8.90 2.55 -7.82
CA VAL A 87 8.82 3.06 -6.45
C VAL A 87 9.77 4.25 -6.22
N PRO A 88 11.06 4.20 -6.60
CA PRO A 88 11.95 5.37 -6.45
C PRO A 88 11.50 6.56 -7.30
N SER A 89 10.99 6.33 -8.51
CA SER A 89 10.47 7.39 -9.37
C SER A 89 9.30 8.12 -8.70
N LEU A 90 8.33 7.38 -8.14
CA LEU A 90 7.21 7.96 -7.40
C LEU A 90 7.68 8.67 -6.13
N VAL A 91 8.60 8.08 -5.36
CA VAL A 91 9.15 8.71 -4.16
C VAL A 91 9.83 10.04 -4.50
N TRP A 92 10.60 10.08 -5.58
CA TRP A 92 11.27 11.29 -6.03
C TRP A 92 10.27 12.35 -6.50
N LEU A 93 9.26 11.95 -7.29
CA LEU A 93 8.17 12.81 -7.73
C LEU A 93 7.39 13.39 -6.55
N PHE A 94 6.99 12.57 -5.58
CA PHE A 94 6.28 13.04 -4.39
C PHE A 94 7.13 14.00 -3.57
N ARG A 95 8.43 13.73 -3.44
CA ARG A 95 9.36 14.65 -2.78
C ARG A 95 9.45 15.99 -3.49
N LEU A 96 9.52 16.00 -4.82
CA LEU A 96 9.65 17.22 -5.60
C LEU A 96 8.40 18.09 -5.50
N VAL A 97 7.20 17.50 -5.62
CA VAL A 97 5.91 18.21 -5.56
C VAL A 97 5.61 18.77 -4.17
N HIS A 98 6.13 18.16 -3.11
CA HIS A 98 5.95 18.66 -1.73
C HIS A 98 6.99 19.73 -1.32
N GLN A 99 7.85 20.22 -2.23
CA GLN A 99 8.78 21.32 -1.92
C GLN A 99 8.06 22.68 -1.96
N ASP A 100 8.30 23.50 -0.94
CA ASP A 100 7.67 24.83 -0.75
C ASP A 100 7.86 25.78 -1.93
N SER A 101 8.90 25.60 -2.74
CA SER A 101 9.20 26.41 -3.93
C SER A 101 8.13 26.30 -5.03
N TRP A 102 7.35 25.20 -5.06
CA TRP A 102 6.21 25.04 -5.98
C TRP A 102 4.90 25.58 -5.41
N SER A 103 4.86 25.87 -4.11
CA SER A 103 3.66 26.33 -3.39
C SER A 103 3.50 27.85 -3.42
N GLU A 104 4.55 28.60 -3.75
CA GLU A 104 4.50 30.07 -3.83
C GLU A 104 3.87 30.53 -5.16
N PRO A 105 2.84 31.42 -5.13
CA PRO A 105 2.31 32.04 -6.33
C PRO A 105 3.41 32.77 -7.10
N PRO A 106 3.41 32.73 -8.44
CA PRO A 106 4.44 33.38 -9.23
C PRO A 106 4.47 34.90 -8.95
N PRO A 107 5.66 35.55 -8.99
CA PRO A 107 5.85 36.93 -8.50
C PRO A 107 4.99 38.00 -9.20
N ASP A 108 4.46 37.68 -10.37
CA ASP A 108 3.60 38.50 -11.22
C ASP A 108 2.12 38.50 -10.79
N ALA A 109 1.62 37.40 -10.24
CA ALA A 109 0.26 37.28 -9.72
C ALA A 109 -0.02 38.27 -8.56
N ARG A 110 1.02 38.63 -7.80
CA ARG A 110 0.93 39.63 -6.72
C ARG A 110 0.73 41.06 -7.21
N ARG A 111 1.05 41.37 -8.47
CA ARG A 111 0.87 42.73 -9.04
C ARG A 111 -0.47 42.91 -9.77
N ALA A 112 -1.11 41.83 -10.19
CA ALA A 112 -2.34 41.87 -10.97
C ALA A 112 -3.63 42.07 -10.13
N GLY A 113 -3.60 41.80 -8.82
CA GLY A 113 -4.76 41.90 -7.91
C GLY A 113 -5.00 43.29 -7.29
N GLY A 114 -4.48 44.35 -7.89
CA GLY A 114 -4.53 45.73 -7.37
C GLY A 114 -5.60 46.65 -7.96
N TRP A 115 -6.69 46.11 -8.52
CA TRP A 115 -7.83 46.87 -9.06
C TRP A 115 -9.11 46.57 -8.30
#